data_AF-A0A9J6H243-F1
#
_entry.id   AF-A0A9J6H243-F1
#
_cell.length_a   1.000
_cell.length_b   1.000
_cell.length_c   1.000
_cell.angle_alpha   90.00
_cell.angle_beta   90.00
_cell.angle_gamma   90.00
#
_symmetry.space_group_name_H-M   'P 1'
#
loop_
_entity.id
_entity.type
_entity.pdbx_description
1 polymer ?
#
loop_
_entity_poly.entity_id
_entity_poly.type
_entity_poly.pdbx_seq_one_letter_code
_entity_poly.pdbx_strand_id
1 'polypeptide(L)'
;MRSPETTPHHQTDVLFLLLKEVDDNGCVSRLVCESAADALRFGKLGNATMHFFDGNTGVKTGPGSVFVAAAEAGRTQGVQGCATLFPKCTADLPHILSLAGLM
;
A
#
# COMPACT_ATOMS: atom_id res chain seq x y z
N MET A 1 25.20 -30.01 -4.20
CA MET A 1 25.36 -28.55 -4.26
C MET A 1 24.03 -27.98 -4.75
N ARG A 2 23.24 -27.35 -3.87
CA ARG A 2 21.96 -26.73 -4.24
C ARG A 2 22.26 -25.32 -4.76
N SER A 3 21.72 -24.97 -5.92
CA SER A 3 21.74 -23.59 -6.44
C SER A 3 21.20 -22.61 -5.40
N PRO A 4 21.71 -21.36 -5.35
CA PRO A 4 21.10 -20.33 -4.53
C PRO A 4 19.71 -20.02 -5.11
N GLU A 5 18.68 -20.29 -4.33
CA GLU A 5 17.34 -19.75 -4.57
C GLU A 5 17.45 -18.22 -4.57
N THR A 6 17.43 -17.61 -5.75
CA THR A 6 17.23 -16.17 -5.89
C THR A 6 15.86 -15.84 -5.31
N THR A 7 15.85 -15.36 -4.08
CA THR A 7 14.67 -15.14 -3.27
C THR A 7 13.85 -13.99 -3.89
N PRO A 8 12.51 -14.11 -4.02
CA PRO A 8 11.67 -13.09 -4.68
C PRO A 8 11.68 -11.71 -4.01
N HIS A 9 12.22 -11.57 -2.80
CA HIS A 9 12.20 -10.34 -2.00
C HIS A 9 13.00 -9.18 -2.61
N HIS A 10 14.06 -9.47 -3.37
CA HIS A 10 15.01 -8.43 -3.77
C HIS A 10 14.42 -7.39 -4.75
N GLN A 11 13.52 -7.80 -5.63
CA GLN A 11 12.88 -6.89 -6.60
C GLN A 11 11.77 -6.06 -5.95
N THR A 12 11.00 -6.68 -5.06
CA THR A 12 9.92 -6.01 -4.31
C THR A 12 10.49 -4.97 -3.34
N ASP A 13 11.64 -5.23 -2.72
CA ASP A 13 12.31 -4.27 -1.84
C ASP A 13 12.81 -3.03 -2.58
N VAL A 14 13.35 -3.20 -3.79
CA VAL A 14 13.76 -2.08 -4.65
C VAL A 14 12.55 -1.25 -5.08
N LEU A 15 11.45 -1.89 -5.47
CA LEU A 15 10.21 -1.19 -5.77
C LEU A 15 9.72 -0.38 -4.56
N PHE A 16 9.74 -0.96 -3.36
CA PHE A 16 9.32 -0.25 -2.16
C PHE A 16 10.25 0.90 -1.77
N LEU A 17 11.56 0.79 -2.01
CA LEU A 17 12.48 1.91 -1.85
C LEU A 17 12.08 3.06 -2.77
N LEU A 18 11.88 2.79 -4.05
CA LEU A 18 11.46 3.80 -5.02
C LEU A 18 10.12 4.42 -4.65
N LEU A 19 9.12 3.60 -4.31
CA LEU A 19 7.81 4.09 -3.89
C LEU A 19 7.91 4.97 -2.64
N LYS A 20 8.73 4.59 -1.67
CA LYS A 20 8.95 5.37 -0.46
C LYS A 20 9.64 6.71 -0.75
N GLU A 21 10.61 6.73 -1.67
CA GLU A 21 11.29 7.95 -2.09
C GLU A 21 10.38 8.94 -2.82
N VAL A 22 9.34 8.46 -3.52
CA VAL A 22 8.39 9.32 -4.23
C VAL A 22 7.11 9.62 -3.43
N ASP A 23 6.89 8.94 -2.30
CA ASP A 23 5.71 9.10 -1.44
C ASP A 23 5.87 10.22 -0.40
N ASP A 24 6.50 11.33 -0.77
CA ASP A 24 6.79 12.47 0.13
C ASP A 24 5.52 13.11 0.74
N ASN A 25 4.40 13.00 0.03
CA ASN A 25 3.09 13.48 0.48
C ASN A 25 2.24 12.40 1.16
N GLY A 26 2.71 11.15 1.22
CA GLY A 26 1.99 10.03 1.82
C GLY A 26 0.78 9.54 1.01
N CYS A 27 0.63 9.94 -0.26
CA CYS A 27 -0.50 9.52 -1.08
C CYS A 27 -0.46 8.05 -1.51
N VAL A 28 0.72 7.46 -1.71
CA VAL A 28 0.84 6.01 -1.98
C VAL A 28 0.47 5.23 -0.72
N SER A 29 0.97 5.67 0.44
CA SER A 29 0.57 5.08 1.73
C SER A 29 -0.92 5.23 2.00
N ARG A 30 -1.52 6.39 1.70
CA ARG A 30 -2.96 6.62 1.81
C ARG A 30 -3.78 5.72 0.87
N LEU A 31 -3.35 5.58 -0.38
CA LEU A 31 -3.93 4.66 -1.36
C LEU A 31 -3.94 3.21 -0.82
N VAL A 32 -2.83 2.74 -0.28
CA VAL A 32 -2.72 1.39 0.31
C VAL A 32 -3.67 1.25 1.51
N CYS A 33 -3.71 2.25 2.39
CA CYS A 33 -4.59 2.27 3.56
C CYS A 33 -6.07 2.22 3.16
N GLU A 34 -6.52 3.12 2.28
CA GLU A 34 -7.92 3.20 1.85
C GLU A 34 -8.33 1.93 1.07
N SER A 35 -7.43 1.38 0.25
CA SER A 35 -7.67 0.12 -0.46
C SER A 35 -7.82 -1.08 0.48
N ALA A 36 -7.08 -1.11 1.58
CA ALA A 36 -7.19 -2.16 2.59
C ALA A 36 -8.40 -1.96 3.52
N ALA A 37 -8.85 -0.72 3.71
CA ALA A 37 -10.03 -0.39 4.52
C ALA A 37 -11.35 -0.76 3.83
N ASP A 38 -11.43 -0.67 2.50
CA ASP A 38 -12.65 -0.94 1.73
C ASP A 38 -12.34 -1.52 0.35
N ALA A 39 -11.79 -2.73 0.32
CA ALA A 39 -11.35 -3.38 -0.93
C ALA A 39 -12.47 -3.52 -1.97
N LEU A 40 -13.73 -3.72 -1.53
CA LEU A 40 -14.88 -3.87 -2.41
C LEU A 40 -15.17 -2.58 -3.19
N ARG A 41 -15.05 -1.43 -2.54
CA ARG A 41 -15.24 -0.11 -3.17
C ARG A 41 -14.23 0.17 -4.29
N PHE A 42 -13.10 -0.53 -4.28
CA PHE A 42 -12.00 -0.31 -5.24
C PHE A 42 -11.78 -1.50 -6.20
N GLY A 43 -12.74 -2.42 -6.26
CA GLY A 43 -12.79 -3.49 -7.26
C GLY A 43 -11.53 -4.36 -7.30
N LYS A 44 -10.99 -4.60 -8.51
CA LYS A 44 -9.83 -5.47 -8.71
C LYS A 44 -8.57 -4.96 -8.01
N LEU A 45 -8.39 -3.64 -7.91
CA LEU A 45 -7.22 -3.02 -7.29
C LEU A 45 -7.25 -3.14 -5.76
N GLY A 46 -8.42 -2.94 -5.16
CA GLY A 46 -8.63 -3.19 -3.74
C GLY A 46 -8.29 -4.64 -3.37
N ASN A 47 -8.83 -5.61 -4.12
CA ASN A 47 -8.55 -7.02 -3.90
C ASN A 47 -7.07 -7.40 -4.08
N ALA A 48 -6.40 -6.85 -5.09
CA ALA A 48 -4.97 -7.09 -5.30
C ALA A 48 -4.12 -6.54 -4.16
N THR A 49 -4.46 -5.34 -3.66
CA THR A 49 -3.79 -4.72 -2.52
C THR A 49 -3.97 -5.55 -1.25
N MET A 50 -5.21 -6.00 -0.97
CA MET A 50 -5.49 -6.90 0.14
C MET A 50 -4.67 -8.20 0.07
N HIS A 51 -4.71 -8.90 -1.07
CA HIS A 51 -3.94 -10.14 -1.24
C HIS A 51 -2.44 -9.95 -1.05
N PHE A 52 -1.89 -8.86 -1.59
CA PHE A 52 -0.47 -8.57 -1.46
C PHE A 52 -0.09 -8.31 0.01
N PHE A 53 -0.84 -7.47 0.72
CA PHE A 53 -0.48 -7.06 2.08
C PHE A 53 -0.92 -8.04 3.18
N ASP A 54 -1.91 -8.89 2.96
CA ASP A 54 -2.28 -9.98 3.89
C ASP A 54 -1.16 -11.01 4.02
N GLY A 55 -0.48 -11.32 2.92
CA GLY A 55 0.69 -12.21 2.90
C GLY A 55 1.94 -11.63 3.57
N ASN A 56 1.93 -10.34 3.91
CA ASN A 56 3.06 -9.61 4.50
C ASN A 56 2.75 -9.06 5.91
N THR A 57 1.72 -9.58 6.57
CA THR A 57 1.35 -9.19 7.93
C THR A 57 2.52 -9.39 8.91
N GLY A 58 2.78 -8.39 9.76
CA GLY A 58 3.88 -8.46 10.75
C GLY A 58 5.28 -8.14 10.23
N VAL A 59 5.44 -7.70 8.98
CA VAL A 59 6.70 -7.14 8.47
C VAL A 59 6.93 -5.76 9.09
N LYS A 60 7.88 -5.67 10.04
CA LYS A 60 8.17 -4.45 10.80
C LYS A 60 9.40 -3.68 10.32
N THR A 61 10.18 -4.27 9.42
CA THR A 61 11.46 -3.71 8.97
C THR A 61 11.55 -3.74 7.45
N GLY A 62 12.48 -2.96 6.90
CA GLY A 62 12.71 -2.85 5.48
C GLY A 62 11.87 -1.77 4.78
N PRO A 63 12.09 -1.57 3.47
CA PRO A 63 11.48 -0.47 2.71
C PRO A 63 9.95 -0.55 2.64
N GLY A 64 9.41 -1.76 2.57
CA GLY A 64 7.97 -2.01 2.47
C GLY A 64 7.17 -1.83 3.76
N SER A 65 7.83 -1.74 4.92
CA SER A 65 7.14 -1.77 6.22
C SER A 65 6.15 -0.63 6.43
N VAL A 66 6.39 0.54 5.82
CA VAL A 66 5.45 1.67 5.88
C VAL A 66 4.13 1.36 5.17
N PHE A 67 4.19 0.66 4.03
CA PHE A 67 3.00 0.29 3.27
C PHE A 67 2.25 -0.87 3.93
N VAL A 68 2.96 -1.82 4.54
CA VAL A 68 2.34 -2.85 5.39
C VAL A 68 1.61 -2.22 6.57
N ALA A 69 2.25 -1.28 7.27
CA ALA A 69 1.63 -0.55 8.39
C ALA A 69 0.42 0.28 7.93
N ALA A 70 0.47 0.89 6.75
CA ALA A 70 -0.66 1.60 6.16
C ALA A 70 -1.85 0.65 5.88
N ALA A 71 -1.60 -0.53 5.33
CA ALA A 71 -2.64 -1.54 5.09
C ALA A 71 -3.27 -2.03 6.41
N GLU A 72 -2.44 -2.29 7.44
CA GLU A 72 -2.91 -2.64 8.78
C GLU A 72 -3.76 -1.54 9.42
N ALA A 73 -3.35 -0.28 9.26
CA ALA A 73 -4.12 0.87 9.72
C ALA A 73 -5.47 0.99 9.00
N GLY A 74 -5.51 0.74 7.69
CA GLY A 74 -6.76 0.72 6.92
C GLY A 74 -7.75 -0.32 7.44
N ARG A 75 -7.28 -1.55 7.69
CA ARG A 75 -8.11 -2.64 8.24
C ARG A 75 -8.64 -2.35 9.65
N THR A 76 -7.92 -1.56 10.45
CA THR A 76 -8.26 -1.31 11.86
C THR A 76 -9.03 -0.02 12.10
N GLN A 77 -8.76 1.03 11.31
CA GLN A 77 -9.33 2.37 11.51
C GLN A 77 -10.33 2.78 10.42
N GLY A 78 -10.43 1.98 9.34
CA GLY A 78 -11.29 2.27 8.20
C GLY A 78 -10.82 3.47 7.36
N VAL A 79 -11.58 3.77 6.30
CA VAL A 79 -11.23 4.80 5.31
C VAL A 79 -11.04 6.18 5.96
N GLN A 80 -11.86 6.52 6.97
CA GLN A 80 -11.75 7.81 7.67
C GLN A 80 -10.44 7.94 8.48
N GLY A 81 -9.96 6.84 9.07
CA GLY A 81 -8.67 6.81 9.77
C GLY A 81 -7.50 7.10 8.85
N CYS A 82 -7.53 6.59 7.61
CA CYS A 82 -6.48 6.80 6.62
C CYS A 82 -6.22 8.27 6.30
N ALA A 83 -7.28 9.09 6.16
CA ALA A 83 -7.13 10.53 5.91
C ALA A 83 -6.45 11.26 7.08
N THR A 84 -6.68 10.79 8.30
CA THR A 84 -6.05 11.35 9.52
C THR A 84 -4.58 10.95 9.62
N LEU A 85 -4.23 9.73 9.21
CA LEU A 85 -2.86 9.21 9.24
C LEU A 85 -1.98 9.78 8.13
N PHE A 86 -2.55 10.13 6.99
CA PHE A 86 -1.85 10.67 5.82
C PHE A 86 -2.36 12.07 5.43
N PRO A 87 -2.26 13.08 6.32
CA PRO A 87 -2.92 14.37 6.14
C PRO A 87 -2.27 15.26 5.07
N LYS A 88 -1.03 14.94 4.65
CA LYS A 88 -0.33 15.64 3.57
C LYS A 88 -0.81 15.24 2.19
N CYS A 89 -1.51 14.11 2.08
CA CYS A 89 -2.05 13.68 0.81
C CYS A 89 -3.35 14.43 0.52
N THR A 90 -3.33 15.27 -0.51
CA THR A 90 -4.47 16.11 -0.92
C THR A 90 -5.46 15.39 -1.84
N ALA A 91 -5.11 14.22 -2.35
CA ALA A 91 -5.97 13.40 -3.18
C ALA A 91 -6.50 12.21 -2.37
N ASP A 92 -7.79 11.94 -2.44
CA ASP A 92 -8.34 10.67 -1.96
C ASP A 92 -8.24 9.61 -3.08
N LEU A 93 -8.49 8.35 -2.73
CA LEU A 93 -8.42 7.26 -3.69
C LEU A 93 -9.33 7.46 -4.92
N PRO A 94 -10.59 7.93 -4.81
CA PRO A 94 -11.40 8.30 -5.97
C PRO A 94 -10.70 9.32 -6.90
N HIS A 95 -10.10 10.38 -6.36
CA HIS A 95 -9.36 11.36 -7.15
C HIS A 95 -8.16 10.71 -7.86
N ILE A 96 -7.38 9.87 -7.16
CA ILE A 96 -6.23 9.16 -7.74
C ILE A 96 -6.67 8.25 -8.90
N LEU A 97 -7.76 7.49 -8.73
CA LEU A 97 -8.31 6.62 -9.78
C LEU A 97 -8.84 7.43 -10.98
N SER A 98 -9.40 8.63 -10.74
CA SER A 98 -9.85 9.54 -11.81
C SER A 98 -8.69 9.99 -12.69
N LEU A 99 -7.58 10.43 -12.07
CA LEU A 99 -6.39 10.87 -12.79
C LEU A 99 -5.77 9.74 -13.64
N ALA A 100 -5.90 8.49 -13.18
CA ALA A 100 -5.42 7.32 -13.88
C ALA A 100 -6.38 6.78 -14.96
N GLY A 101 -7.60 7.31 -15.08
CA GLY A 101 -8.61 6.81 -16.02
C GLY A 101 -9.17 5.43 -15.65
N LEU A 102 -9.24 5.12 -14.35
CA LEU A 102 -9.64 3.81 -13.82
C LEU A 102 -11.02 3.82 -13.14
N MET A 103 -11.81 4.89 -13.34
CA MET A 103 -13.21 5.01 -12.93
C MET A 103 -14.14 5.07 -14.13
#